data_AF-A0A358N700-F1
#
_entry.id   AF-A0A358N700-F1
#
_cell.length_a   1.000
_cell.length_b   1.000
_cell.length_c   1.000
_cell.angle_alpha   90.00
_cell.angle_beta   90.00
_cell.angle_gamma   90.00
#
_symmetry.space_group_name_H-M   'P 1'
#
loop_
_entity.id
_entity.type
_entity.pdbx_description
1 polymer ?
#
loop_
_entity_poly.entity_id
_entity_poly.type
_entity_poly.pdbx_seq_one_letter_code
_entity_poly.pdbx_strand_id
1 'polypeptide(L)'
;MDDGMYEGMDDGMYEGMEDEMGMEQGYGRGSGRPQGGAAGPANPSIPSRKMLSDQARAVFDKNLGLVADVVGEEFKKRFQSGAFGPLFSTVTAPPPPVDNGAGRNGAAPAASSHVVGGAVNELLMDAGEPIAMWQPGIIFLGEGNIADVIPSARAAEVDLLLHFEVVLKAGRNNNVQNVSRCRLMNVATGKQEIVSKGMSNVEAAQVTRAGRQTERGYVMGQLSSLFSFIDRSATVSELPALTPEIARRRVEALVGSPQSRSLRTLAEVRMYQAKNLLTAEEVEAVFHIVGGAEGLLMLHGPQSEKIEMARQWALQSLPSFESR
;
A
#
# COMPACT_ATOMS: atom_id res chain seq x y z
N MET A 1 60.13 7.38 -38.58
CA MET A 1 61.36 7.03 -39.30
C MET A 1 62.18 6.16 -38.36
N ASP A 2 62.76 5.09 -38.93
CA ASP A 2 63.62 4.05 -38.34
C ASP A 2 62.96 2.84 -37.65
N ASP A 3 62.54 1.89 -38.50
CA ASP A 3 63.19 0.61 -38.82
C ASP A 3 63.84 -0.26 -37.72
N GLY A 4 63.57 -1.57 -37.81
CA GLY A 4 64.41 -2.61 -37.23
C GLY A 4 63.80 -4.02 -37.22
N MET A 5 63.89 -4.74 -38.35
CA MET A 5 63.52 -6.15 -38.57
C MET A 5 64.39 -7.18 -37.79
N TYR A 6 63.88 -8.43 -37.69
CA TYR A 6 64.50 -9.74 -38.02
C TYR A 6 63.87 -10.84 -37.15
N GLU A 7 62.99 -11.72 -37.65
CA GLU A 7 63.22 -12.99 -38.39
C GLU A 7 64.00 -14.07 -37.60
N GLY A 8 63.33 -15.21 -37.40
CA GLY A 8 63.90 -16.49 -36.96
C GLY A 8 63.02 -17.64 -37.45
N MET A 9 63.49 -18.29 -38.52
CA MET A 9 62.96 -19.50 -39.17
C MET A 9 63.28 -20.79 -38.37
N ASP A 10 62.83 -21.92 -38.94
CA ASP A 10 63.12 -23.33 -38.65
C ASP A 10 62.20 -24.03 -37.64
N ASP A 11 61.72 -25.26 -37.85
CA ASP A 11 61.72 -26.17 -39.00
C ASP A 11 60.83 -27.37 -38.59
N GLY A 12 60.37 -28.17 -39.56
CA GLY A 12 60.33 -29.61 -39.33
C GLY A 12 59.01 -30.38 -39.47
N MET A 13 58.85 -30.95 -40.66
CA MET A 13 58.58 -32.37 -40.91
C MET A 13 57.15 -32.94 -40.94
N TYR A 14 56.89 -33.42 -42.16
CA TYR A 14 55.88 -34.28 -42.75
C TYR A 14 55.67 -35.69 -42.16
N GLU A 15 54.45 -36.18 -42.39
CA GLU A 15 54.00 -37.54 -42.79
C GLU A 15 54.32 -38.80 -41.96
N GLY A 16 53.24 -39.50 -41.58
CA GLY A 16 53.21 -40.93 -41.29
C GLY A 16 51.81 -41.48 -41.57
N MET A 17 51.69 -42.23 -42.68
CA MET A 17 50.55 -43.06 -43.09
C MET A 17 50.20 -44.10 -42.02
N GLU A 18 48.93 -44.51 -41.92
CA GLU A 18 48.47 -45.84 -42.39
C GLU A 18 46.99 -46.11 -42.06
N ASP A 19 46.40 -46.90 -42.93
CA ASP A 19 45.00 -47.24 -43.08
C ASP A 19 44.46 -48.16 -41.97
N GLU A 20 43.19 -47.98 -41.60
CA GLU A 20 42.35 -49.14 -41.26
C GLU A 20 40.89 -48.89 -41.68
N MET A 21 40.51 -49.55 -42.79
CA MET A 21 39.15 -49.66 -43.28
C MET A 21 38.38 -50.75 -42.51
N GLY A 22 37.19 -50.42 -42.01
CA GLY A 22 36.22 -51.37 -41.49
C GLY A 22 34.79 -50.85 -41.65
N MET A 23 34.16 -51.18 -42.79
CA MET A 23 32.74 -50.98 -43.06
C MET A 23 31.88 -51.90 -42.17
N GLU A 24 30.87 -51.35 -41.49
CA GLU A 24 29.63 -52.11 -41.26
C GLU A 24 28.39 -51.18 -41.31
N GLN A 25 27.41 -51.61 -42.10
CA GLN A 25 26.18 -50.91 -42.44
C GLN A 25 25.16 -50.99 -41.30
N GLY A 26 24.49 -49.88 -41.01
CA GLY A 26 23.32 -49.84 -40.13
C GLY A 26 22.36 -48.73 -40.51
N TYR A 27 21.28 -49.09 -41.20
CA TYR A 27 20.16 -48.24 -41.58
C TYR A 27 19.47 -47.63 -40.33
N GLY A 28 19.20 -46.31 -40.34
CA GLY A 28 18.51 -45.63 -39.23
C GLY A 28 18.02 -44.22 -39.58
N ARG A 29 16.89 -44.15 -40.28
CA ARG A 29 16.09 -42.98 -40.65
C ARG A 29 15.57 -42.25 -39.39
N GLY A 30 15.69 -40.93 -39.28
CA GLY A 30 15.04 -40.20 -38.17
C GLY A 30 15.41 -38.73 -38.00
N SER A 31 14.90 -37.89 -38.89
CA SER A 31 14.81 -36.43 -38.77
C SER A 31 14.21 -35.96 -37.44
N GLY A 32 14.88 -35.03 -36.74
CA GLY A 32 14.34 -34.34 -35.59
C GLY A 32 15.26 -33.24 -35.06
N ARG A 33 15.21 -32.06 -35.70
CA ARG A 33 15.73 -30.81 -35.13
C ARG A 33 15.15 -30.61 -33.72
N PRO A 34 15.93 -30.33 -32.66
CA PRO A 34 15.37 -29.71 -31.48
C PRO A 34 14.96 -28.29 -31.87
N GLN A 35 13.67 -28.14 -32.10
CA GLN A 35 13.00 -26.86 -32.29
C GLN A 35 13.25 -26.03 -31.03
N GLY A 36 14.01 -24.95 -31.18
CA GLY A 36 14.16 -23.92 -30.16
C GLY A 36 12.77 -23.44 -29.78
N GLY A 37 12.31 -23.87 -28.61
CA GLY A 37 11.11 -23.34 -27.99
C GLY A 37 11.35 -21.86 -27.77
N ALA A 38 10.59 -21.03 -28.49
CA ALA A 38 10.49 -19.62 -28.18
C ALA A 38 10.17 -19.52 -26.69
N ALA A 39 11.05 -18.88 -25.92
CA ALA A 39 10.77 -18.49 -24.56
C ALA A 39 9.46 -17.70 -24.61
N GLY A 40 8.39 -18.29 -24.05
CA GLY A 40 7.14 -17.58 -23.88
C GLY A 40 7.42 -16.26 -23.15
N PRO A 41 6.69 -15.18 -23.45
CA PRO A 41 6.91 -13.90 -22.79
C PRO A 41 6.86 -14.14 -21.28
N ALA A 42 7.97 -13.83 -20.60
CA ALA A 42 8.06 -13.93 -19.15
C ALA A 42 6.92 -13.08 -18.59
N ASN A 43 5.92 -13.72 -17.98
CA ASN A 43 4.90 -12.99 -17.24
C ASN A 43 5.64 -12.18 -16.17
N PRO A 44 5.56 -10.83 -16.19
CA PRO A 44 6.21 -10.03 -15.17
C PRO A 44 5.60 -10.42 -13.82
N SER A 45 6.41 -11.09 -12.99
CA SER A 45 6.01 -11.43 -11.64
C SER A 45 6.10 -10.16 -10.80
N ILE A 46 4.94 -9.55 -10.53
CA ILE A 46 4.84 -8.49 -9.53
C ILE A 46 5.28 -9.11 -8.20
N PRO A 47 6.34 -8.61 -7.52
CA PRO A 47 6.67 -9.08 -6.18
C PRO A 47 5.42 -8.89 -5.32
N SER A 48 5.06 -9.93 -4.57
CA SER A 48 3.87 -9.92 -3.70
C SER A 48 4.02 -8.81 -2.66
N ARG A 49 3.46 -7.64 -2.97
CA ARG A 49 3.43 -6.49 -2.07
C ARG A 49 2.61 -6.89 -0.85
N LYS A 50 3.27 -7.00 0.30
CA LYS A 50 2.58 -7.18 1.56
C LYS A 50 1.78 -5.91 1.85
N MET A 51 0.46 -6.05 1.84
CA MET A 51 -0.45 -4.94 2.14
C MET A 51 -0.28 -4.45 3.58
N LEU A 52 0.11 -5.32 4.50
CA LEU A 52 0.33 -4.97 5.91
C LEU A 52 1.83 -4.96 6.21
N SER A 53 2.26 -3.98 6.99
CA SER A 53 3.65 -3.82 7.39
C SER A 53 4.00 -4.75 8.55
N ASP A 54 4.92 -5.68 8.30
CA ASP A 54 5.50 -6.54 9.34
C ASP A 54 6.24 -5.70 10.39
N GLN A 55 6.83 -4.57 9.99
CA GLN A 55 7.48 -3.62 10.89
C GLN A 55 6.47 -2.97 11.86
N ALA A 56 5.35 -2.46 11.34
CA ALA A 56 4.30 -1.89 12.17
C ALA A 56 3.80 -2.92 13.20
N ARG A 57 3.57 -4.15 12.74
CA ARG A 57 3.16 -5.25 13.63
C ARG A 57 4.20 -5.55 14.70
N ALA A 58 5.48 -5.66 14.34
CA ALA A 58 6.56 -5.93 15.30
C ALA A 58 6.69 -4.84 16.38
N VAL A 59 6.54 -3.56 15.99
CA VAL A 59 6.56 -2.43 16.93
C VAL A 59 5.38 -2.52 17.90
N PHE A 60 4.17 -2.77 17.39
CA PHE A 60 2.98 -2.89 18.21
C PHE A 60 3.01 -4.11 19.13
N ASP A 61 3.44 -5.27 18.64
CA ASP A 61 3.57 -6.49 19.43
C ASP A 61 4.59 -6.30 20.56
N LYS A 62 5.71 -5.62 20.28
CA LYS A 62 6.75 -5.33 21.27
C LYS A 62 6.28 -4.36 22.37
N ASN A 63 5.58 -3.29 21.99
CA ASN A 63 5.31 -2.17 22.89
C ASN A 63 3.92 -2.22 23.56
N LEU A 64 2.91 -2.78 22.88
CA LEU A 64 1.50 -2.77 23.29
C LEU A 64 0.91 -4.17 23.49
N GLY A 65 1.39 -5.18 22.76
CA GLY A 65 0.88 -6.55 22.83
C GLY A 65 -0.64 -6.63 22.70
N LEU A 66 -1.32 -7.18 23.72
CA LEU A 66 -2.78 -7.34 23.74
C LEU A 66 -3.57 -6.03 23.47
N VAL A 67 -3.02 -4.87 23.83
CA VAL A 67 -3.68 -3.58 23.54
C VAL A 67 -3.77 -3.35 22.03
N ALA A 68 -2.71 -3.67 21.27
CA ALA A 68 -2.71 -3.56 19.83
C ALA A 68 -3.70 -4.54 19.19
N ASP A 69 -3.72 -5.79 19.65
CA ASP A 69 -4.67 -6.80 19.16
C ASP A 69 -6.12 -6.36 19.33
N VAL A 70 -6.47 -5.90 20.55
CA VAL A 70 -7.81 -5.42 20.86
C VAL A 70 -8.19 -4.24 19.98
N VAL A 71 -7.29 -3.25 19.83
CA VAL A 71 -7.59 -2.08 18.99
C VAL A 71 -7.73 -2.47 17.52
N GLY A 72 -6.82 -3.27 16.98
CA GLY A 72 -6.87 -3.74 15.61
C GLY A 72 -8.14 -4.52 15.30
N GLU A 73 -8.56 -5.43 16.18
CA GLU A 73 -9.81 -6.17 16.04
C GLU A 73 -11.04 -5.26 16.07
N GLU A 74 -11.08 -4.27 16.98
CA GLU A 74 -12.20 -3.35 17.11
C GLU A 74 -12.34 -2.43 15.89
N PHE A 75 -11.24 -1.97 15.30
CA PHE A 75 -11.29 -1.26 14.02
C PHE A 75 -11.70 -2.17 12.88
N LYS A 76 -11.16 -3.40 12.81
CA LYS A 76 -11.54 -4.37 11.78
C LYS A 76 -13.04 -4.63 11.77
N LYS A 77 -13.67 -4.82 12.93
CA LYS A 77 -15.13 -4.97 13.05
C LYS A 77 -15.87 -3.76 12.51
N ARG A 78 -15.42 -2.54 12.84
CA ARG A 78 -16.04 -1.29 12.38
C ARG A 78 -15.93 -1.11 10.87
N PHE A 79 -14.76 -1.36 10.29
CA PHE A 79 -14.56 -1.34 8.84
C PHE A 79 -15.48 -2.35 8.16
N GLN A 80 -15.50 -3.60 8.63
CA GLN A 80 -16.35 -4.67 8.07
C GLN A 80 -17.85 -4.37 8.21
N SER A 81 -18.26 -3.71 9.29
CA SER A 81 -19.66 -3.28 9.48
C SER A 81 -20.06 -2.08 8.60
N GLY A 82 -19.10 -1.44 7.92
CA GLY A 82 -19.34 -0.25 7.11
C GLY A 82 -19.50 1.04 7.94
N ALA A 83 -19.16 1.02 9.23
CA ALA A 83 -19.30 2.18 10.12
C ALA A 83 -18.52 3.41 9.64
N PHE A 84 -17.42 3.19 8.92
CA PHE A 84 -16.58 4.24 8.32
C PHE A 84 -16.81 4.41 6.81
N GLY A 85 -17.87 3.81 6.26
CA GLY A 85 -18.21 3.87 4.84
C GLY A 85 -18.28 2.49 4.22
N PRO A 86 -19.21 2.26 3.27
CA PRO A 86 -19.36 0.97 2.59
C PRO A 86 -18.10 0.59 1.79
N LEU A 87 -17.30 1.57 1.36
CA LEU A 87 -16.05 1.35 0.63
C LEU A 87 -15.02 0.54 1.44
N PHE A 88 -15.02 0.66 2.78
CA PHE A 88 -14.08 -0.09 3.62
C PHE A 88 -14.59 -1.47 4.02
N SER A 89 -15.89 -1.75 3.84
CA SER A 89 -16.47 -3.05 4.22
C SER A 89 -15.99 -4.21 3.36
N THR A 90 -15.56 -3.91 2.13
CA THR A 90 -15.03 -4.89 1.17
C THR A 90 -13.51 -5.01 1.22
N VAL A 91 -12.82 -4.08 1.92
CA VAL A 91 -11.37 -4.11 2.03
C VAL A 91 -10.98 -5.15 3.07
N THR A 92 -10.48 -6.29 2.58
CA THR A 92 -9.92 -7.34 3.42
C THR A 92 -8.45 -7.52 3.07
N ALA A 93 -7.62 -7.79 4.08
CA ALA A 93 -6.25 -8.18 3.80
C ALA A 93 -6.23 -9.48 2.98
N PRO A 94 -5.38 -9.56 1.94
CA PRO A 94 -5.20 -10.81 1.21
C PRO A 94 -4.88 -11.92 2.21
N PRO A 95 -5.45 -13.12 2.06
CA PRO A 95 -5.11 -14.24 2.91
C PRO A 95 -3.59 -14.45 2.87
N PRO A 96 -2.94 -14.80 4.00
CA PRO A 96 -1.52 -15.10 4.00
C PRO A 96 -1.25 -16.21 2.95
N PRO A 97 -0.09 -16.18 2.27
CA PRO A 97 0.28 -17.25 1.36
C PRO A 97 0.19 -18.57 2.12
N VAL A 98 -0.73 -19.44 1.71
CA VAL A 98 -0.73 -20.82 2.19
C VAL A 98 0.49 -21.48 1.58
N ASP A 99 1.44 -21.86 2.44
CA ASP A 99 2.58 -22.67 2.05
C ASP A 99 2.04 -24.05 1.71
N ASN A 100 1.70 -24.26 0.43
CA ASN A 100 1.22 -25.54 -0.08
C ASN A 100 2.41 -26.50 -0.17
N GLY A 101 2.96 -26.89 0.98
CA GLY A 101 3.98 -27.93 1.14
C GLY A 101 3.45 -29.35 0.91
N ALA A 102 2.32 -29.52 0.21
CA ALA A 102 1.77 -30.82 -0.14
C ALA A 102 1.23 -30.75 -1.56
N GLY A 103 1.99 -31.31 -2.50
CA GLY A 103 1.56 -31.47 -3.88
C GLY A 103 0.24 -32.23 -3.96
N ARG A 104 -0.82 -31.57 -4.43
CA ARG A 104 -1.90 -32.20 -5.20
C ARG A 104 -2.81 -31.12 -5.78
N ASN A 105 -2.94 -31.16 -7.10
CA ASN A 105 -3.87 -30.43 -7.95
C ASN A 105 -5.17 -30.02 -7.24
N GLY A 106 -5.22 -28.78 -6.75
CA GLY A 106 -6.43 -28.07 -6.38
C GLY A 106 -6.37 -26.72 -7.08
N ALA A 107 -7.23 -26.53 -8.08
CA ALA A 107 -7.35 -25.25 -8.77
C ALA A 107 -7.68 -24.16 -7.74
N ALA A 108 -6.71 -23.28 -7.46
CA ALA A 108 -6.98 -22.06 -6.72
C ALA A 108 -8.05 -21.27 -7.48
N PRO A 109 -9.04 -20.67 -6.80
CA PRO A 109 -9.89 -19.68 -7.45
C PRO A 109 -8.96 -18.59 -7.99
N ALA A 110 -8.99 -18.39 -9.30
CA ALA A 110 -8.21 -17.37 -9.96
C ALA A 110 -8.59 -16.02 -9.35
N ALA A 111 -7.77 -15.53 -8.41
CA ALA A 111 -7.69 -14.12 -8.15
C ALA A 111 -7.43 -13.49 -9.52
N SER A 112 -8.32 -12.61 -9.97
CA SER A 112 -8.18 -11.90 -11.23
C SER A 112 -6.84 -11.17 -11.20
N SER A 113 -5.82 -11.78 -11.78
CA SER A 113 -4.55 -11.13 -12.01
C SER A 113 -4.82 -10.10 -13.09
N HIS A 114 -5.18 -8.88 -12.69
CA HIS A 114 -5.06 -7.75 -13.59
C HIS A 114 -3.60 -7.74 -14.01
N VAL A 115 -3.35 -8.06 -15.28
CA VAL A 115 -2.02 -7.95 -15.88
C VAL A 115 -1.71 -6.46 -15.90
N VAL A 116 -1.02 -6.02 -14.85
CA VAL A 116 -0.48 -4.69 -14.74
C VAL A 116 0.63 -4.60 -15.80
N GLY A 117 0.48 -3.70 -16.77
CA GLY A 117 1.44 -3.54 -17.87
C GLY A 117 2.87 -3.31 -17.36
N GLY A 118 3.87 -3.75 -18.14
CA GLY A 118 5.28 -3.75 -17.73
C GLY A 118 5.79 -2.41 -17.17
N ALA A 119 5.37 -1.29 -17.77
CA ALA A 119 5.72 0.05 -17.28
C ALA A 119 5.18 0.35 -15.86
N VAL A 120 3.98 -0.14 -15.54
CA VAL A 120 3.40 0.00 -14.21
C VAL A 120 4.13 -0.92 -13.21
N ASN A 121 4.60 -2.10 -13.64
CA ASN A 121 5.38 -2.99 -12.78
C ASN A 121 6.75 -2.41 -12.41
N GLU A 122 7.48 -1.83 -13.38
CA GLU A 122 8.75 -1.13 -13.14
C GLU A 122 8.56 0.08 -12.22
N LEU A 123 7.52 0.88 -12.45
CA LEU A 123 7.21 2.04 -11.61
C LEU A 123 6.73 1.67 -10.22
N LEU A 124 6.00 0.56 -10.08
CA LEU A 124 5.67 0.01 -8.79
C LEU A 124 6.98 -0.34 -8.05
N MET A 125 7.93 -1.05 -8.68
CA MET A 125 9.22 -1.35 -8.05
C MET A 125 10.01 -0.09 -7.65
N ASP A 126 9.91 0.99 -8.43
CA ASP A 126 10.54 2.28 -8.17
C ASP A 126 9.73 3.20 -7.23
N ALA A 127 8.46 2.91 -6.95
CA ALA A 127 7.51 3.73 -6.16
C ALA A 127 7.92 3.97 -4.68
N GLY A 128 9.05 3.41 -4.25
CA GLY A 128 9.38 3.27 -2.84
C GLY A 128 8.51 2.22 -2.14
N GLU A 129 8.78 1.98 -0.86
CA GLU A 129 7.91 1.13 -0.07
C GLU A 129 6.56 1.82 0.18
N PRO A 130 5.43 1.12 0.00
CA PRO A 130 4.12 1.68 0.30
C PRO A 130 4.09 2.15 1.76
N ILE A 131 3.36 3.24 2.03
CA ILE A 131 3.19 3.74 3.40
C ILE A 131 2.72 2.56 4.26
N ALA A 132 3.50 2.25 5.29
CA ALA A 132 3.31 1.07 6.13
C ALA A 132 1.89 1.05 6.68
N MET A 133 1.05 0.11 6.24
CA MET A 133 -0.29 -0.07 6.81
C MET A 133 -0.23 -1.06 7.97
N TRP A 134 -0.79 -0.68 9.12
CA TRP A 134 -0.91 -1.59 10.27
C TRP A 134 -2.12 -2.52 10.12
N GLN A 135 -3.24 -1.96 9.66
CA GLN A 135 -4.48 -2.68 9.33
C GLN A 135 -5.06 -2.06 8.04
N PRO A 136 -5.97 -2.75 7.33
CA PRO A 136 -6.63 -2.13 6.17
C PRO A 136 -7.31 -0.81 6.59
N GLY A 137 -6.96 0.29 5.91
CA GLY A 137 -7.47 1.62 6.25
C GLY A 137 -6.81 2.29 7.46
N ILE A 138 -5.79 1.68 8.08
CA ILE A 138 -5.00 2.29 9.16
C ILE A 138 -3.52 2.34 8.79
N ILE A 139 -3.03 3.55 8.63
CA ILE A 139 -1.64 3.86 8.30
C ILE A 139 -0.80 3.90 9.58
N PHE A 140 0.40 3.34 9.53
CA PHE A 140 1.43 3.46 10.55
C PHE A 140 2.43 4.56 10.18
N LEU A 141 2.55 5.57 11.05
CA LEU A 141 3.39 6.74 10.82
C LEU A 141 4.74 6.68 11.56
N GLY A 142 5.02 5.59 12.29
CA GLY A 142 6.26 5.41 13.04
C GLY A 142 6.14 5.61 14.56
N GLU A 143 7.29 5.54 15.23
CA GLU A 143 7.44 5.78 16.67
C GLU A 143 7.99 7.20 16.90
N GLY A 144 7.42 7.93 17.85
CA GLY A 144 7.89 9.27 18.16
C GLY A 144 6.97 10.06 19.08
N ASN A 145 7.42 11.26 19.45
CA ASN A 145 6.57 12.20 20.16
C ASN A 145 5.52 12.77 19.21
N ILE A 146 4.41 13.20 19.78
CA ILE A 146 3.29 13.74 19.02
C ILE A 146 3.67 14.97 18.18
N ALA A 147 4.59 15.80 18.67
CA ALA A 147 5.09 16.98 17.97
C ALA A 147 5.81 16.62 16.65
N ASP A 148 6.47 15.45 16.62
CA ASP A 148 7.24 14.99 15.47
C ASP A 148 6.35 14.22 14.48
N VAL A 149 5.30 13.54 14.97
CA VAL A 149 4.41 12.71 14.16
C VAL A 149 3.28 13.51 13.49
N ILE A 150 2.80 14.60 14.09
CA ILE A 150 1.74 15.43 13.50
C ILE A 150 2.11 15.99 12.10
N PRO A 151 3.32 16.54 11.87
CA PRO A 151 3.72 16.99 10.54
C PRO A 151 3.67 15.86 9.50
N SER A 152 4.14 14.66 9.85
CA SER A 152 4.07 13.47 8.98
C SER A 152 2.62 13.05 8.72
N ALA A 153 1.74 13.13 9.72
CA ALA A 153 0.32 12.86 9.55
C ALA A 153 -0.35 13.87 8.59
N ARG A 154 0.01 15.15 8.67
CA ARG A 154 -0.47 16.19 7.73
C ARG A 154 0.02 15.94 6.31
N ALA A 155 1.30 15.58 6.16
CA ALA A 155 1.89 15.25 4.86
C ALA A 155 1.24 14.01 4.23
N ALA A 156 0.83 13.04 5.05
CA ALA A 156 0.10 11.85 4.63
C ALA A 156 -1.43 12.09 4.48
N GLU A 157 -1.89 13.34 4.60
CA GLU A 157 -3.31 13.72 4.50
C GLU A 157 -4.24 12.93 5.44
N VAL A 158 -3.74 12.56 6.62
CA VAL A 158 -4.52 11.84 7.64
C VAL A 158 -5.32 12.85 8.46
N ASP A 159 -6.64 12.63 8.59
CA ASP A 159 -7.51 13.51 9.37
C ASP A 159 -7.39 13.27 10.89
N LEU A 160 -7.29 12.00 11.29
CA LEU A 160 -7.29 11.55 12.68
C LEU A 160 -6.07 10.68 12.98
N LEU A 161 -5.34 11.02 14.04
CA LEU A 161 -4.16 10.30 14.50
C LEU A 161 -4.44 9.60 15.84
N LEU A 162 -4.21 8.29 15.87
CA LEU A 162 -4.13 7.51 17.11
C LEU A 162 -2.68 7.48 17.58
N HIS A 163 -2.40 8.09 18.73
CA HIS A 163 -1.07 8.09 19.34
C HIS A 163 -1.08 7.23 20.61
N PHE A 164 -0.21 6.23 20.66
CA PHE A 164 -0.04 5.38 21.83
C PHE A 164 1.15 5.86 22.65
N GLU A 165 0.87 6.37 23.84
CA GLU A 165 1.89 6.72 24.82
C GLU A 165 2.19 5.50 25.68
N VAL A 166 3.41 4.99 25.60
CA VAL A 166 3.87 3.82 26.37
C VAL A 166 4.91 4.28 27.37
N VAL A 167 4.59 4.13 28.66
CA VAL A 167 5.50 4.46 29.77
C VAL A 167 5.96 3.18 30.42
N LEU A 168 7.27 2.91 30.34
CA LEU A 168 7.91 1.80 31.02
C LEU A 168 8.49 2.27 32.35
N LYS A 169 8.10 1.63 33.44
CA LYS A 169 8.62 1.87 34.78
C LYS A 169 9.31 0.62 35.30
N ALA A 170 10.48 0.78 35.90
CA ALA A 170 11.14 -0.30 36.63
C ALA A 170 10.30 -0.66 37.87
N GLY A 171 9.86 -1.91 37.94
CA GLY A 171 9.16 -2.45 39.09
C GLY A 171 10.10 -3.14 40.08
N ARG A 172 9.54 -3.66 41.17
CA ARG A 172 10.28 -4.52 42.11
C ARG A 172 10.48 -5.91 41.49
N ASN A 173 11.60 -6.56 41.80
CA ASN A 173 11.97 -7.92 41.34
C ASN A 173 12.16 -8.06 39.82
N ASN A 174 12.79 -7.08 39.17
CA ASN A 174 13.07 -7.12 37.72
C ASN A 174 11.82 -7.15 36.81
N ASN A 175 10.62 -6.91 37.37
CA ASN A 175 9.41 -6.76 36.58
C ASN A 175 9.32 -5.36 35.99
N VAL A 176 9.00 -5.25 34.70
CA VAL A 176 8.73 -3.97 34.04
C VAL A 176 7.24 -3.68 34.10
N GLN A 177 6.87 -2.55 34.70
CA GLN A 177 5.51 -2.05 34.63
C GLN A 177 5.35 -1.25 33.33
N ASN A 178 4.53 -1.75 32.43
CA ASN A 178 4.10 -1.03 31.23
C ASN A 178 2.76 -0.36 31.53
N VAL A 179 2.68 0.95 31.29
CA VAL A 179 1.43 1.71 31.30
C VAL A 179 1.26 2.36 29.95
N SER A 180 0.22 1.94 29.23
CA SER A 180 -0.11 2.45 27.90
C SER A 180 -1.35 3.34 27.93
N ARG A 181 -1.38 4.39 27.11
CA ARG A 181 -2.57 5.24 26.87
C ARG A 181 -2.71 5.50 25.38
N CYS A 182 -3.95 5.54 24.90
CA CYS A 182 -4.24 5.90 23.52
C CYS A 182 -4.88 7.29 23.47
N ARG A 183 -4.35 8.18 22.64
CA ARG A 183 -4.85 9.53 22.40
C ARG A 183 -5.38 9.61 20.97
N LEU A 184 -6.57 10.16 20.80
CA LEU A 184 -7.11 10.52 19.49
C LEU A 184 -6.88 12.01 19.27
N MET A 185 -6.23 12.33 18.16
CA MET A 185 -5.81 13.68 17.80
C MET A 185 -6.45 14.07 16.47
N ASN A 186 -6.99 15.28 16.43
CA ASN A 186 -7.39 15.90 15.18
C ASN A 186 -6.14 16.51 14.52
N VAL A 187 -5.74 15.97 13.37
CA VAL A 187 -4.49 16.34 12.71
C VAL A 187 -4.56 17.78 12.17
N ALA A 188 -5.72 18.21 11.68
CA ALA A 188 -5.91 19.56 11.16
C ALA A 188 -5.69 20.62 12.26
N THR A 189 -6.29 20.43 13.43
CA THR A 189 -6.19 21.39 14.55
C THR A 189 -5.00 21.15 15.46
N GLY A 190 -4.41 19.95 15.43
CA GLY A 190 -3.40 19.50 16.40
C GLY A 190 -3.97 19.27 17.81
N LYS A 191 -5.29 19.34 17.99
CA LYS A 191 -5.95 19.22 19.28
C LYS A 191 -6.21 17.75 19.64
N GLN A 192 -6.04 17.42 20.92
CA GLN A 192 -6.49 16.15 21.46
C GLN A 192 -8.01 16.16 21.64
N GLU A 193 -8.69 15.20 21.01
CA GLU A 193 -10.14 15.04 21.13
C GLU A 193 -10.48 14.20 22.36
N ILE A 194 -9.76 13.09 22.56
CA ILE A 194 -9.99 12.19 23.70
C ILE A 194 -8.72 11.39 24.02
N VAL A 195 -8.62 10.95 25.27
CA VAL A 195 -7.58 10.03 25.74
C VAL A 195 -8.24 8.85 26.48
N SER A 196 -7.75 7.64 26.23
CA SER A 196 -8.16 6.46 26.97
C SER A 196 -7.69 6.53 28.42
N LYS A 197 -8.28 5.69 29.27
CA LYS A 197 -7.69 5.44 30.59
C LYS A 197 -6.35 4.69 30.44
N GLY A 198 -5.54 4.73 31.49
CA GLY A 198 -4.27 4.03 31.54
C GLY A 198 -4.46 2.52 31.59
N MET A 199 -3.77 1.80 30.71
CA MET A 199 -3.76 0.34 30.66
C MET A 199 -2.43 -0.14 31.26
N SER A 200 -2.47 -0.66 32.49
CA SER A 200 -1.28 -1.20 33.15
C SER A 200 -1.27 -2.72 33.13
N ASN A 201 -0.15 -3.33 32.73
CA ASN A 201 0.05 -4.78 32.78
C ASN A 201 -0.05 -5.35 34.21
N VAL A 202 0.47 -4.63 35.22
CA VAL A 202 0.43 -5.04 36.63
C VAL A 202 -1.02 -5.04 37.14
N GLU A 203 -1.79 -4.01 36.81
CA GLU A 203 -3.19 -3.90 37.22
C GLU A 203 -4.04 -4.99 36.53
N ALA A 204 -3.85 -5.19 35.22
CA ALA A 204 -4.49 -6.27 34.46
C ALA A 204 -4.22 -7.65 35.09
N ALA A 205 -2.95 -7.97 35.39
CA ALA A 205 -2.58 -9.22 36.04
C ALA A 205 -3.16 -9.35 37.47
N GLN A 206 -3.34 -8.24 38.19
CA GLN A 206 -3.92 -8.25 39.53
C GLN A 206 -5.44 -8.54 39.48
N VAL A 207 -6.17 -7.87 38.60
CA VAL A 207 -7.64 -8.06 38.48
C VAL A 207 -8.00 -9.43 37.93
N THR A 208 -7.16 -10.00 37.06
CA THR A 208 -7.33 -11.36 36.54
C THR A 208 -7.01 -12.43 37.58
N ARG A 209 -5.93 -12.27 38.37
CA ARG A 209 -5.66 -13.18 39.51
C ARG A 209 -6.75 -13.13 40.57
N ALA A 210 -7.38 -11.98 40.76
CA ALA A 210 -8.52 -11.83 41.67
C ALA A 210 -9.84 -12.40 41.11
N GLY A 211 -9.85 -12.95 39.89
CA GLY A 211 -11.04 -13.52 39.25
C GLY A 211 -12.14 -12.51 38.91
N ARG A 212 -11.85 -11.20 38.95
CA ARG A 212 -12.86 -10.15 38.75
C ARG A 212 -13.17 -9.91 37.27
N GLN A 213 -12.17 -10.04 36.40
CA GLN A 213 -12.29 -9.88 34.96
C GLN A 213 -11.11 -10.49 34.21
N THR A 214 -11.28 -10.73 32.91
CA THR A 214 -10.20 -11.12 32.01
C THR A 214 -9.32 -9.92 31.65
N GLU A 215 -8.05 -10.16 31.29
CA GLU A 215 -7.13 -9.10 30.86
C GLU A 215 -7.69 -8.32 29.66
N ARG A 216 -8.31 -9.04 28.72
CA ARG A 216 -8.99 -8.45 27.58
C ARG A 216 -10.18 -7.58 27.99
N GLY A 217 -10.98 -8.04 28.96
CA GLY A 217 -12.09 -7.25 29.53
C GLY A 217 -11.60 -5.97 30.20
N TYR A 218 -10.48 -6.03 30.91
CA TYR A 218 -9.83 -4.85 31.49
C TYR A 218 -9.43 -3.84 30.40
N VAL A 219 -8.69 -4.29 29.36
CA VAL A 219 -8.26 -3.42 28.26
C VAL A 219 -9.45 -2.77 27.56
N MET A 220 -10.49 -3.55 27.23
CA MET A 220 -11.73 -3.03 26.65
C MET A 220 -12.41 -2.00 27.56
N GLY A 221 -12.44 -2.24 28.86
CA GLY A 221 -12.95 -1.29 29.84
C GLY A 221 -12.20 0.04 29.81
N GLN A 222 -10.87 0.02 29.68
CA GLN A 222 -10.04 1.24 29.60
C GLN A 222 -10.18 1.98 28.28
N LEU A 223 -10.46 1.27 27.18
CA LEU A 223 -10.66 1.83 25.83
C LEU A 223 -12.12 2.22 25.54
N SER A 224 -13.06 1.83 26.40
CA SER A 224 -14.51 2.03 26.16
C SER A 224 -14.88 3.46 25.80
N SER A 225 -14.37 4.46 26.54
CA SER A 225 -14.65 5.87 26.27
C SER A 225 -14.10 6.35 24.93
N LEU A 226 -12.91 5.86 24.54
CA LEU A 226 -12.28 6.16 23.25
C LEU A 226 -13.17 5.64 22.11
N PHE A 227 -13.54 4.36 22.16
CA PHE A 227 -14.37 3.77 21.12
C PHE A 227 -15.76 4.37 21.05
N SER A 228 -16.42 4.61 22.19
CA SER A 228 -17.70 5.32 22.20
C SER A 228 -17.62 6.75 21.68
N PHE A 229 -16.46 7.41 21.77
CA PHE A 229 -16.26 8.71 21.12
C PHE A 229 -16.11 8.55 19.60
N ILE A 230 -15.28 7.61 19.15
CA ILE A 230 -15.09 7.31 17.72
C ILE A 230 -16.43 6.94 17.07
N ASP A 231 -17.20 6.04 17.68
CA ASP A 231 -18.47 5.57 17.14
C ASP A 231 -19.52 6.68 17.02
N ARG A 232 -19.41 7.74 17.83
CA ARG A 232 -20.30 8.92 17.75
C ARG A 232 -19.80 10.00 16.81
N SER A 233 -18.49 10.09 16.59
CA SER A 233 -17.87 11.20 15.84
C SER A 233 -17.54 10.83 14.39
N ALA A 234 -17.17 9.58 14.14
CA ALA A 234 -16.80 9.05 12.83
C ALA A 234 -17.94 8.22 12.24
N THR A 235 -19.13 8.82 12.13
CA THR A 235 -20.30 8.21 11.48
C THR A 235 -20.41 8.70 10.04
N VAL A 236 -20.71 7.78 9.12
CA VAL A 236 -21.11 8.15 7.77
C VAL A 236 -22.43 8.90 7.85
N SER A 237 -22.42 10.18 7.52
CA SER A 237 -23.62 10.96 7.29
C SER A 237 -23.80 11.21 5.80
N GLU A 238 -25.02 11.54 5.39
CA GLU A 238 -25.19 12.14 4.08
C GLU A 238 -24.33 13.40 3.99
N LEU A 239 -23.73 13.60 2.81
CA LEU A 239 -23.01 14.83 2.54
C LEU A 239 -24.00 15.99 2.71
N PRO A 240 -23.68 17.03 3.50
CA PRO A 240 -24.59 18.16 3.67
C PRO A 240 -25.01 18.71 2.31
N ALA A 241 -26.24 19.21 2.22
CA ALA A 241 -26.79 19.73 0.97
C ALA A 241 -25.88 20.81 0.40
N LEU A 242 -25.13 20.45 -0.64
CA LEU A 242 -24.27 21.36 -1.35
C LEU A 242 -25.12 22.18 -2.30
N THR A 243 -24.96 23.50 -2.26
CA THR A 243 -25.53 24.37 -3.30
C THR A 243 -24.51 24.51 -4.44
N PRO A 244 -24.96 24.85 -5.66
CA PRO A 244 -24.06 25.14 -6.78
C PRO A 244 -23.00 26.19 -6.43
N GLU A 245 -23.35 27.20 -5.63
CA GLU A 245 -22.43 28.26 -5.20
C GLU A 245 -21.30 27.72 -4.31
N ILE A 246 -21.61 26.79 -3.40
CA ILE A 246 -20.61 26.16 -2.54
C ILE A 246 -19.69 25.26 -3.37
N ALA A 247 -20.25 24.50 -4.31
CA ALA A 247 -19.48 23.66 -5.21
C ALA A 247 -18.51 24.48 -6.07
N ARG A 248 -18.96 25.59 -6.67
CA ARG A 248 -18.09 26.49 -7.46
C ARG A 248 -16.95 27.07 -6.63
N ARG A 249 -17.23 27.62 -5.44
CA ARG A 249 -16.17 28.13 -4.54
C ARG A 249 -15.16 27.06 -4.17
N ARG A 250 -15.63 25.83 -3.94
CA ARG A 250 -14.75 24.70 -3.63
C ARG A 250 -13.87 24.34 -4.82
N VAL A 251 -14.43 24.30 -6.04
CA VAL A 251 -13.66 24.06 -7.26
C VAL A 251 -12.63 25.15 -7.51
N GLU A 252 -12.99 26.43 -7.34
CA GLU A 252 -12.03 27.54 -7.44
C GLU A 252 -10.86 27.37 -6.47
N ALA A 253 -11.14 26.99 -5.21
CA ALA A 253 -10.11 26.72 -4.22
C ALA A 253 -9.24 25.52 -4.57
N LEU A 254 -9.80 24.45 -5.13
CA LEU A 254 -9.06 23.27 -5.58
C LEU A 254 -8.15 23.59 -6.77
N VAL A 255 -8.66 24.32 -7.75
CA VAL A 255 -7.92 24.72 -8.95
C VAL A 255 -6.79 25.69 -8.59
N GLY A 256 -7.00 26.58 -7.61
CA GLY A 256 -5.97 27.48 -7.09
C GLY A 256 -4.96 26.81 -6.14
N SER A 257 -5.16 25.55 -5.77
CA SER A 257 -4.27 24.85 -4.83
C SER A 257 -2.98 24.36 -5.52
N PRO A 258 -1.87 24.19 -4.78
CA PRO A 258 -0.65 23.60 -5.31
C PRO A 258 -0.84 22.19 -5.88
N GLN A 259 -1.84 21.45 -5.37
CA GLN A 259 -2.20 20.10 -5.80
C GLN A 259 -3.37 20.07 -6.81
N SER A 260 -3.59 21.18 -7.52
CA SER A 260 -4.68 21.30 -8.49
C SER A 260 -4.63 20.21 -9.55
N ARG A 261 -3.44 19.89 -10.09
CA ARG A 261 -3.20 18.80 -11.05
C ARG A 261 -3.14 17.43 -10.37
N SER A 262 -4.25 17.04 -9.74
CA SER A 262 -4.40 15.71 -9.14
C SER A 262 -5.67 15.01 -9.65
N LEU A 263 -5.61 13.67 -9.71
CA LEU A 263 -6.79 12.85 -9.98
C LEU A 263 -7.88 13.06 -8.92
N ARG A 264 -7.49 13.39 -7.69
CA ARG A 264 -8.40 13.75 -6.60
C ARG A 264 -9.24 14.97 -6.96
N THR A 265 -8.61 16.03 -7.46
CA THR A 265 -9.32 17.25 -7.91
C THR A 265 -10.32 16.93 -9.01
N LEU A 266 -9.91 16.17 -10.03
CA LEU A 266 -10.81 15.80 -11.14
C LEU A 266 -11.98 14.90 -10.69
N ALA A 267 -11.72 13.98 -9.76
CA ALA A 267 -12.76 13.13 -9.17
C ALA A 267 -13.78 13.96 -8.37
N GLU A 268 -13.33 14.95 -7.60
CA GLU A 268 -14.21 15.85 -6.83
C GLU A 268 -15.09 16.69 -7.77
N VAL A 269 -14.54 17.21 -8.87
CA VAL A 269 -15.29 17.96 -9.90
C VAL A 269 -16.35 17.07 -10.56
N ARG A 270 -16.01 15.81 -10.90
CA ARG A 270 -16.98 14.84 -11.45
C ARG A 270 -18.09 14.49 -10.47
N MET A 271 -17.79 14.44 -9.18
CA MET A 271 -18.82 14.26 -8.16
C MET A 271 -19.81 15.45 -8.17
N TYR A 272 -19.34 16.69 -8.23
CA TYR A 272 -20.23 17.86 -8.31
C TYR A 272 -21.09 17.87 -9.57
N GLN A 273 -20.53 17.47 -10.71
CA GLN A 273 -21.29 17.28 -11.94
C GLN A 273 -22.39 16.22 -11.80
N ALA A 274 -22.06 15.05 -11.24
CA ALA A 274 -23.03 13.97 -11.03
C ALA A 274 -24.18 14.36 -10.09
N LYS A 275 -23.94 15.34 -9.20
CA LYS A 275 -24.95 15.95 -8.33
C LYS A 275 -25.71 17.12 -8.98
N ASN A 276 -25.48 17.41 -10.26
CA ASN A 276 -26.03 18.55 -10.99
C ASN A 276 -25.73 19.91 -10.33
N LEU A 277 -24.57 20.03 -9.68
CA LEU A 277 -24.13 21.27 -9.03
C LEU A 277 -23.23 22.13 -9.92
N LEU A 278 -22.71 21.54 -11.01
CA LEU A 278 -21.91 22.21 -12.04
C LEU A 278 -22.48 21.87 -13.41
N THR A 279 -22.42 22.83 -14.34
CA THR A 279 -22.80 22.60 -15.74
C THR A 279 -21.71 21.84 -16.49
N ALA A 280 -22.05 21.32 -17.67
CA ALA A 280 -21.08 20.60 -18.50
C ALA A 280 -19.92 21.51 -18.94
N GLU A 281 -20.23 22.77 -19.25
CA GLU A 281 -19.27 23.79 -19.67
C GLU A 281 -18.31 24.16 -18.52
N GLU A 282 -18.83 24.30 -17.30
CA GLU A 282 -18.02 24.55 -16.10
C GLU A 282 -17.05 23.39 -15.85
N VAL A 283 -17.50 22.15 -16.02
CA VAL A 283 -16.65 20.97 -15.84
C VAL A 283 -15.57 20.89 -16.91
N GLU A 284 -15.93 21.12 -18.17
CA GLU A 284 -14.97 21.11 -19.28
C GLU A 284 -13.89 22.16 -19.10
N ALA A 285 -14.27 23.39 -18.70
CA ALA A 285 -13.34 24.45 -18.39
C ALA A 285 -12.37 24.06 -17.26
N VAL A 286 -12.88 23.45 -16.19
CA VAL A 286 -12.04 23.02 -15.05
C VAL A 286 -11.10 21.89 -15.45
N PHE A 287 -11.57 20.91 -16.23
CA PHE A 287 -10.73 19.82 -16.74
C PHE A 287 -9.63 20.34 -17.68
N HIS A 288 -9.92 21.36 -18.49
CA HIS A 288 -8.93 22.03 -19.31
C HIS A 288 -7.92 22.84 -18.46
N ILE A 289 -8.37 23.55 -17.42
CA ILE A 289 -7.47 24.32 -16.55
C ILE A 289 -6.54 23.41 -15.75
N VAL A 290 -7.07 22.31 -15.21
CA VAL A 290 -6.34 21.38 -14.34
C VAL A 290 -5.41 20.46 -15.13
N GLY A 291 -5.86 19.96 -16.28
CA GLY A 291 -5.17 18.90 -17.03
C GLY A 291 -4.87 19.21 -18.50
N GLY A 292 -5.24 20.38 -19.00
CA GLY A 292 -5.07 20.72 -20.41
C GLY A 292 -5.74 19.71 -21.34
N ALA A 293 -5.02 19.32 -22.39
CA ALA A 293 -5.48 18.32 -23.36
C ALA A 293 -5.68 16.93 -22.74
N GLU A 294 -4.85 16.53 -21.77
CA GLU A 294 -4.95 15.24 -21.06
C GLU A 294 -6.21 15.19 -20.18
N GLY A 295 -6.53 16.32 -19.53
CA GLY A 295 -7.78 16.50 -18.79
C GLY A 295 -8.99 16.32 -19.71
N LEU A 296 -9.02 17.01 -20.85
CA LEU A 296 -10.12 16.88 -21.81
C LEU A 296 -10.24 15.46 -22.39
N LEU A 297 -9.12 14.77 -22.62
CA LEU A 297 -9.10 13.35 -23.02
C LEU A 297 -9.75 12.47 -21.95
N MET A 298 -9.45 12.71 -20.67
CA MET A 298 -10.10 12.01 -19.56
C MET A 298 -11.61 12.27 -19.47
N LEU A 299 -12.10 13.40 -19.97
CA LEU A 299 -13.52 13.75 -19.95
C LEU A 299 -14.28 13.18 -21.16
N HIS A 300 -13.75 13.37 -22.38
CA HIS A 300 -14.46 13.06 -23.63
C HIS A 300 -13.93 11.84 -24.37
N GLY A 301 -12.72 11.36 -24.06
CA GLY A 301 -12.08 10.25 -24.76
C GLY A 301 -12.83 8.91 -24.63
N PRO A 302 -12.51 7.94 -25.50
CA PRO A 302 -13.00 6.58 -25.37
C PRO A 302 -12.51 5.93 -24.07
N GLN A 303 -13.28 4.96 -23.56
CA GLN A 303 -13.06 4.38 -22.23
C GLN A 303 -11.64 3.80 -22.05
N SER A 304 -11.07 3.20 -23.10
CA SER A 304 -9.71 2.66 -23.08
C SER A 304 -8.64 3.74 -22.87
N GLU A 305 -8.78 4.88 -23.55
CA GLU A 305 -7.84 6.01 -23.46
C GLU A 305 -7.98 6.74 -22.12
N LYS A 306 -9.22 6.87 -21.61
CA LYS A 306 -9.48 7.41 -20.26
C LYS A 306 -8.76 6.63 -19.17
N ILE A 307 -8.87 5.30 -19.23
CA ILE A 307 -8.23 4.41 -18.26
C ILE A 307 -6.71 4.53 -18.35
N GLU A 308 -6.16 4.57 -19.56
CA GLU A 308 -4.72 4.67 -19.74
C GLU A 308 -4.16 6.02 -19.27
N MET A 309 -4.86 7.12 -19.60
CA MET A 309 -4.48 8.45 -19.12
C MET A 309 -4.58 8.57 -17.59
N ALA A 310 -5.64 8.03 -16.99
CA ALA A 310 -5.79 7.99 -15.54
C ALA A 310 -4.66 7.18 -14.88
N ARG A 311 -4.21 6.08 -15.51
CA ARG A 311 -3.04 5.33 -15.04
C ARG A 311 -1.77 6.17 -15.12
N GLN A 312 -1.52 6.85 -16.24
CA GLN A 312 -0.34 7.70 -16.40
C GLN A 312 -0.28 8.81 -15.34
N TRP A 313 -1.40 9.48 -15.09
CA TRP A 313 -1.50 10.49 -14.03
C TRP A 313 -1.32 9.91 -12.63
N ALA A 314 -1.88 8.74 -12.35
CA ALA A 314 -1.68 8.06 -11.08
C ALA A 314 -0.20 7.73 -10.85
N LEU A 315 0.52 7.34 -11.89
CA LEU A 315 1.94 7.04 -11.83
C LEU A 315 2.79 8.29 -11.60
N GLN A 316 2.48 9.39 -12.29
CA GLN A 316 3.18 10.67 -12.11
C GLN A 316 2.96 11.27 -10.71
N SER A 317 1.86 10.92 -10.04
CA SER A 317 1.58 11.38 -8.67
C SER A 317 2.38 10.67 -7.57
N LEU A 318 3.20 9.67 -7.91
CA LEU A 318 4.03 8.94 -6.95
C LEU A 318 5.34 9.70 -6.65
N PRO A 319 5.78 9.78 -5.38
CA PRO A 319 6.94 10.60 -4.96
C PRO A 319 8.26 10.29 -5.67
N SER A 320 8.45 9.08 -6.19
CA SER A 320 9.68 8.68 -6.85
C SER A 320 9.77 9.09 -8.32
N PHE A 321 8.68 9.60 -8.91
CA PHE A 321 8.66 10.01 -10.32
C PHE A 321 9.39 11.34 -10.59
N GLU A 322 9.57 12.20 -9.57
CA GLU A 322 10.28 13.48 -9.70
C GLU A 322 11.82 13.36 -9.72
N SER A 323 12.34 12.13 -9.58
CA SER A 323 13.79 11.86 -9.49
C SER A 323 14.48 11.53 -10.82
N ARG A 324 13.82 11.71 -11.96
CA ARG A 324 14.38 11.41 -13.30
C ARG A 324 14.33 12.61 -14.23
#